data_AF-A0A553DKM1-F1
#
_entry.id   AF-A0A553DKM1-F1
#
_cell.length_a   1.000
_cell.length_b   1.000
_cell.length_c   1.000
_cell.angle_alpha   90.00
_cell.angle_beta   90.00
_cell.angle_gamma   90.00
#
_symmetry.space_group_name_H-M   'P 1'
#
loop_
_entity.id
_entity.type
_entity.pdbx_description
1 polymer ?
#
loop_
_entity_poly.entity_id
_entity_poly.type
_entity_poly.pdbx_seq_one_letter_code
_entity_poly.pdbx_strand_id
1 'polypeptide(L)' 'MEFRKILKSLLGEWTGNGSGKSPTIAPFDYKEILTFSFDGFNDLIHYEQKTWLNHNNNPSH' A
#
# COMPACT_ATOMS: atom_id res chain seq x y z
N MET A 1 -1.82 26.28 2.01
CA MET A 1 -0.42 25.82 1.94
C MET A 1 -0.11 24.62 2.87
N GLU A 2 -1.09 24.08 3.62
CA GLU A 2 -0.94 22.94 4.56
C GLU A 2 -1.01 21.56 3.88
N PHE A 3 -1.83 21.40 2.84
CA PHE A 3 -2.09 20.12 2.16
C PHE A 3 -0.82 19.39 1.66
N ARG A 4 0.16 20.14 1.16
CA ARG A 4 1.44 19.60 0.68
C ARG A 4 2.31 19.01 1.80
N LYS A 5 2.11 19.42 3.06
CA LYS A 5 2.91 18.95 4.20
C LYS A 5 2.46 17.56 4.65
N ILE A 6 1.15 17.31 4.68
CA ILE A 6 0.56 16.01 5.02
C ILE A 6 0.94 14.96 3.97
N LEU A 7 0.86 15.30 2.69
CA LEU A 7 1.23 14.35 1.63
C LEU A 7 2.71 13.95 1.67
N LYS A 8 3.60 14.87 2.08
CA LYS A 8 5.02 14.54 2.27
C LYS A 8 5.26 13.54 3.41
N SER A 9 4.38 13.43 4.40
CA SER A 9 4.55 12.45 5.47
C SER A 9 4.24 11.02 5.03
N LEU A 10 3.65 10.83 3.84
CA LEU A 10 3.40 9.51 3.27
C LEU A 10 4.63 8.93 2.55
N LEU A 11 5.60 9.78 2.18
CA LEU A 11 6.76 9.37 1.39
C LEU A 11 7.59 8.30 2.10
N GLY A 12 7.98 7.27 1.35
CA GLY A 12 8.72 6.12 1.84
C GLY A 12 7.99 4.80 1.61
N GLU A 13 8.50 3.76 2.26
CA GLU A 13 7.94 2.42 2.23
C GLU A 13 7.22 2.12 3.54
N TRP A 14 6.04 1.51 3.44
CA TRP A 14 5.23 1.08 4.56
C TRP A 14 4.99 -0.42 4.43
N THR A 15 5.33 -1.19 5.47
CA THR A 15 5.05 -2.63 5.53
C THR A 15 4.05 -2.91 6.64
N GLY A 16 3.05 -3.73 6.33
CA GLY A 16 2.02 -4.10 7.30
C GLY A 16 1.33 -5.42 6.96
N ASN A 17 0.29 -5.72 7.73
CA ASN A 17 -0.60 -6.85 7.49
C ASN A 17 -2.04 -6.34 7.37
N GLY A 18 -2.84 -6.99 6.53
CA GLY A 18 -4.25 -6.70 6.32
C GLY A 18 -5.09 -7.98 6.30
N SER A 19 -6.41 -7.80 6.35
CA SER A 19 -7.41 -8.88 6.30
C SER A 19 -8.54 -8.52 5.34
N GLY A 20 -8.85 -9.41 4.40
CA GLY A 20 -9.93 -9.26 3.42
C GLY A 20 -11.17 -10.07 3.80
N LYS A 21 -12.36 -9.50 3.61
CA LYS A 21 -13.65 -10.21 3.79
C LYS A 21 -14.69 -9.72 2.78
N SER A 22 -15.38 -10.67 2.16
CA SER A 22 -16.49 -10.40 1.22
C SER A 22 -17.57 -11.48 1.39
N PRO A 23 -18.86 -11.21 1.07
CA PRO A 23 -19.90 -12.23 1.13
C PRO A 23 -19.64 -13.47 0.26
N THR A 24 -18.88 -13.33 -0.84
CA THR A 24 -18.68 -14.38 -1.85
C THR A 24 -17.34 -15.11 -1.76
N ILE A 25 -16.43 -14.66 -0.89
CA ILE A 25 -15.07 -15.19 -0.78
C ILE A 25 -14.75 -15.43 0.69
N ALA A 26 -14.10 -16.55 1.01
CA ALA A 26 -13.66 -16.83 2.37
C ALA A 26 -12.70 -15.73 2.87
N PRO A 27 -12.77 -15.33 4.15
CA PRO A 27 -11.82 -14.36 4.70
C PRO A 27 -10.37 -14.83 4.54
N PHE A 28 -9.46 -13.89 4.33
CA PHE A 28 -8.03 -14.18 4.18
C PHE A 28 -7.16 -13.05 4.74
N ASP A 29 -5.95 -13.39 5.17
CA ASP A 29 -4.94 -12.44 5.65
C ASP A 29 -3.79 -12.31 4.64
N TYR A 30 -3.24 -11.11 4.55
CA TYR A 30 -2.14 -10.79 3.63
C TYR A 30 -1.12 -9.84 4.25
N LYS A 31 0.11 -9.92 3.76
CA LYS A 31 1.16 -8.91 3.99
C LYS A 31 1.06 -7.88 2.88
N GLU A 32 1.25 -6.61 3.22
CA GLU A 32 1.17 -5.49 2.29
C GLU A 32 2.41 -4.61 2.38
N ILE A 33 2.90 -4.17 1.23
CA ILE A 33 3.96 -3.17 1.09
C ILE A 33 3.43 -2.04 0.22
N LEU A 34 3.50 -0.82 0.72
CA LEU A 34 3.16 0.42 0.01
C LEU A 34 4.41 1.25 -0.20
N THR A 35 4.57 1.81 -1.40
CA THR A 35 5.65 2.76 -1.70
C THR A 35 5.06 4.05 -2.23
N PHE A 36 5.37 5.16 -1.55
CA PHE A 36 5.05 6.50 -2.02
C PHE A 36 6.33 7.24 -2.38
N SER A 37 6.41 7.75 -3.61
CA SER A 37 7.57 8.52 -4.07
C SER A 37 7.15 9.79 -4.80
N PHE A 38 8.07 10.75 -4.86
CA PHE A 38 7.86 12.07 -5.46
C PHE A 38 9.03 12.38 -6.39
N ASP A 39 8.73 12.72 -7.65
CA ASP A 39 9.75 12.92 -8.68
C ASP A 39 10.37 14.34 -8.64
N GLY A 40 9.74 15.30 -7.95
CA GLY A 40 10.20 16.68 -7.87
C GLY A 40 9.81 17.56 -9.06
N PHE A 41 9.21 16.99 -10.11
CA PHE A 41 8.87 17.67 -11.35
C PHE A 41 7.36 17.88 -11.49
N ASN A 42 6.57 16.89 -11.07
CA ASN A 42 5.12 16.92 -11.15
C ASN A 42 4.52 17.11 -9.77
N ASP A 43 3.40 17.84 -9.68
CA ASP A 43 2.62 17.96 -8.43
C ASP A 43 1.76 16.68 -8.20
N LEU A 44 2.39 15.51 -8.27
CA LEU A 44 1.78 14.18 -8.16
C LEU A 44 2.63 13.27 -7.28
N ILE A 45 2.00 12.32 -6.59
CA ILE A 45 2.70 11.26 -5.84
C ILE A 45 2.59 9.97 -6.62
N HIS A 46 3.71 9.31 -6.85
CA HIS A 46 3.74 7.94 -7.35
C HIS A 46 3.41 6.98 -6.22
N TYR A 47 2.53 6.02 -6.49
CA TYR A 47 2.05 5.04 -5.53
C TYR A 47 2.16 3.64 -6.11
N GLU A 48 2.78 2.74 -5.36
CA GLU A 48 2.78 1.30 -5.63
C GLU A 48 2.29 0.55 -4.40
N GLN A 49 1.56 -0.54 -4.64
CA GLN A 49 1.12 -1.47 -3.62
C GLN A 49 1.37 -2.89 -4.11
N LYS A 50 1.89 -3.74 -3.23
CA LYS A 50 2.07 -5.18 -3.47
C LYS A 50 1.62 -5.97 -2.25
N THR A 51 0.97 -7.11 -2.48
CA THR A 51 0.45 -7.99 -1.44
C THR A 51 0.93 -9.42 -1.63
N TRP A 52 1.01 -10.14 -0.52
CA TRP A 52 1.31 -11.57 -0.48
C TRP A 52 0.34 -12.26 0.48
N LEU A 53 -0.23 -13.39 0.07
CA LEU A 53 -1.12 -14.17 0.94
C LEU A 53 -0.31 -14.81 2.08
N ASN A 54 -0.75 -14.63 3.33
CA ASN A 54 0.06 -15.02 4.49
C ASN A 54 0.29 -16.54 4.60
N HIS A 55 -0.65 -17.35 4.13
CA HIS A 55 -0.59 -18.80 4.30
C HIS A 55 0.42 -19.51 3.39
N ASN A 56 0.82 -18.89 2.27
CA ASN A 56 1.77 -19.48 1.31
C ASN A 56 2.83 -18.50 0.78
N ASN A 57 2.79 -17.24 1.22
CA ASN A 57 3.66 -16.17 0.75
C ASN A 57 3.66 -15.97 -0.78
N ASN A 58 2.58 -16.37 -1.45
CA ASN A 58 2.43 -16.17 -2.88
C ASN A 58 2.13 -14.70 -3.17
N PRO A 59 2.80 -14.09 -4.17
CA PRO A 59 2.41 -12.79 -4.68
C PRO A 59 0.93 -12.79 -5.07
N SER A 60 0.21 -11.73 -4.71
CA SER A 60 -1.20 -11.56 -5.02
C SER A 60 -1.39 -10.28 -5.83
N HIS A 61 -2.12 -9.30 -5.31
CA HIS A 61 -2.33 -8.00 -5.94
C HIS A 61 -1.16 -7.05 -5.71
#